data_AF-A0A4S8M474-F1
#
_entry.id   AF-A0A4S8M474-F1
#
_cell.length_a   1.000
_cell.length_b   1.000
_cell.length_c   1.000
_cell.angle_alpha   90.00
_cell.angle_beta   90.00
_cell.angle_gamma   90.00
#
_symmetry.space_group_name_H-M   'P 1'
#
loop_
_entity.id
_entity.type
_entity.pdbx_description
1 polymer ?
#
loop_
_entity_poly.entity_id
_entity_poly.type
_entity_poly.pdbx_seq_one_letter_code
_entity_poly.pdbx_strand_id
1 'polypeptide(L)'
;MKCHGSGQIIEEFVVPNARCEYTVAHCYLDMVEAYGEIPEQLTVDGGTETGQMRACHIALRNIYAPELSFETHPPFVALKSSDNVPIESSWENLRKYNGRDLKEAILMTKDADKRYFNPLNPVHINLFNWAWPKVTHVFCSRVQGILE
;
A
#
# COMPACT_ATOMS: atom_id res chain seq x y z
N MET A 1 -5.38 -1.06 -0.91
CA MET A 1 -6.48 -0.15 -1.29
C MET A 1 -7.80 -0.69 -0.78
N LYS A 2 -8.70 0.19 -0.36
CA LYS A 2 -10.00 -0.17 0.21
C LYS A 2 -11.09 0.63 -0.48
N CYS A 3 -12.16 -0.03 -0.91
CA CYS A 3 -13.33 0.63 -1.48
C CYS A 3 -14.11 1.35 -0.39
N HIS A 4 -14.45 2.62 -0.62
CA HIS A 4 -15.19 3.43 0.37
C HIS A 4 -16.66 2.97 0.50
N GLY A 5 -17.31 2.60 -0.61
CA GLY A 5 -18.73 2.24 -0.61
C GLY A 5 -19.02 0.86 -0.01
N SER A 6 -18.21 -0.15 -0.34
CA SER A 6 -18.39 -1.51 0.17
C SER A 6 -17.57 -1.82 1.43
N GLY A 7 -16.57 -0.99 1.76
CA GLY A 7 -15.61 -1.27 2.82
C GLY A 7 -14.64 -2.42 2.50
N GLN A 8 -14.72 -3.02 1.31
CA GLN A 8 -13.90 -4.14 0.89
C GLN A 8 -12.45 -3.70 0.71
N ILE A 9 -11.52 -4.48 1.27
CA ILE A 9 -10.09 -4.36 0.96
C ILE A 9 -9.88 -5.08 -0.37
N ILE A 10 -9.52 -4.31 -1.39
CA ILE A 10 -9.28 -4.84 -2.74
C ILE A 10 -7.93 -5.53 -2.76
N GLU A 11 -6.88 -4.86 -2.28
CA GLU A 11 -5.53 -5.39 -2.33
C GLU A 11 -4.60 -4.78 -1.27
N GLU A 12 -3.71 -5.58 -0.69
CA GLU A 12 -2.68 -5.13 0.25
C GLU A 12 -1.30 -5.61 -0.21
N PHE A 13 -0.41 -4.66 -0.46
CA PHE A 13 0.95 -4.94 -0.90
C PHE A 13 1.94 -4.83 0.25
N VAL A 14 2.87 -5.79 0.32
CA VAL A 14 4.11 -5.57 1.08
C VAL A 14 5.19 -5.20 0.09
N VAL A 15 5.78 -4.03 0.27
CA VAL A 15 6.74 -3.48 -0.67
C VAL A 15 8.09 -3.21 -0.02
N PRO A 16 9.20 -3.26 -0.80
CA PRO A 16 10.54 -2.95 -0.31
C PRO A 16 10.66 -1.56 0.33
N ASN A 17 9.97 -0.57 -0.23
CA ASN A 17 9.99 0.80 0.24
C ASN A 17 8.68 1.52 -0.10
N ALA A 18 7.81 1.66 0.89
CA ALA A 18 6.53 2.35 0.76
C ALA A 18 6.66 3.88 0.69
N ARG A 19 7.86 4.44 0.93
CA ARG A 19 8.15 5.89 0.81
C ARG A 19 8.63 6.28 -0.59
N CYS A 20 8.81 5.31 -1.49
CA CYS A 20 9.22 5.55 -2.86
C CYS A 20 7.97 5.74 -3.75
N GLU A 21 7.86 6.89 -4.39
CA GLU A 21 6.67 7.23 -5.21
C GLU A 21 6.44 6.27 -6.38
N TYR A 22 7.52 5.79 -7.00
CA TYR A 22 7.44 4.83 -8.11
C TYR A 22 6.91 3.48 -7.65
N THR A 23 7.29 3.04 -6.45
CA THR A 23 6.80 1.79 -5.87
C THR A 23 5.28 1.85 -5.67
N VAL A 24 4.78 2.96 -5.12
CA VAL A 24 3.35 3.16 -4.89
C VAL A 24 2.58 3.24 -6.21
N ALA A 25 3.13 3.95 -7.20
CA ALA A 25 2.53 4.03 -8.53
C ALA A 25 2.46 2.68 -9.24
N HIS A 26 3.50 1.86 -9.15
CA HIS A 26 3.49 0.50 -9.68
C HIS A 26 2.42 -0.36 -9.02
N CYS A 27 2.31 -0.35 -7.68
CA CYS A 27 1.25 -1.10 -6.98
C CYS A 27 -0.15 -0.69 -7.44
N TYR A 28 -0.35 0.60 -7.75
CA TYR A 28 -1.60 1.08 -8.30
C TYR A 28 -1.87 0.58 -9.72
N LEU A 29 -0.86 0.64 -10.60
CA LEU A 29 -1.00 0.16 -11.98
C LEU A 29 -1.19 -1.35 -12.06
N ASP A 30 -0.49 -2.12 -11.21
CA ASP A 30 -0.64 -3.57 -11.11
C ASP A 30 -2.08 -3.94 -10.70
N MET A 31 -2.66 -3.19 -9.76
CA MET A 31 -4.08 -3.36 -9.37
C MET A 31 -5.02 -3.03 -10.53
N VAL A 32 -4.82 -1.92 -11.23
CA VAL A 32 -5.64 -1.58 -12.41
C VAL A 32 -5.55 -2.65 -13.50
N GLU A 33 -4.35 -3.19 -13.74
CA GLU A 33 -4.15 -4.27 -14.70
C GLU A 33 -4.82 -5.58 -14.27
N ALA A 34 -4.69 -5.95 -12.99
CA ALA A 34 -5.22 -7.20 -12.45
C ALA A 34 -6.76 -7.24 -12.43
N TYR A 35 -7.40 -6.13 -12.08
CA TYR A 35 -8.87 -6.04 -11.97
C TYR A 35 -9.53 -5.53 -13.27
N GLY A 36 -8.77 -4.89 -14.16
CA GLY A 36 -9.30 -4.27 -15.38
C GLY A 36 -10.21 -3.07 -15.09
N GLU A 37 -10.18 -2.55 -13.87
CA GLU A 37 -11.03 -1.47 -13.38
C GLU A 37 -10.19 -0.28 -12.93
N ILE A 38 -10.69 0.93 -13.18
CA ILE A 38 -10.07 2.18 -12.74
C ILE A 38 -11.02 2.82 -11.72
N PRO A 39 -10.57 3.13 -10.50
CA PRO A 39 -11.39 3.86 -9.54
C PRO A 39 -11.90 5.18 -10.12
N GLU A 40 -13.11 5.62 -9.78
CA GLU A 40 -13.59 6.94 -10.22
C GLU A 40 -12.84 8.08 -9.50
N GLN A 41 -12.50 7.84 -8.23
CA GLN A 41 -11.77 8.75 -7.36
C GLN A 41 -10.85 7.96 -6.42
N LEU A 42 -9.63 8.47 -6.25
CA LEU A 42 -8.69 8.02 -5.21
C LEU A 42 -8.66 9.00 -4.04
N THR A 43 -8.80 8.46 -2.83
CA THR A 43 -8.58 9.18 -1.57
C THR A 43 -7.32 8.68 -0.89
N VAL A 44 -6.38 9.57 -0.60
CA VAL A 44 -5.10 9.23 0.02
C VAL A 44 -4.74 10.19 1.13
N ASP A 45 -3.75 9.83 1.95
CA ASP A 45 -3.07 10.85 2.75
C ASP A 45 -2.21 11.74 1.83
N GLY A 46 -1.99 13.00 2.21
CA GLY A 46 -1.22 13.96 1.43
C GLY A 46 0.29 13.72 1.38
N GLY A 47 0.75 12.48 1.56
CA GLY A 47 2.17 12.11 1.53
C GLY A 47 2.82 12.29 0.17
N THR A 48 4.13 12.60 0.16
CA THR A 48 4.92 12.81 -1.06
C THR A 48 5.05 11.55 -1.91
N GLU A 49 4.92 10.37 -1.31
CA GLU A 49 4.97 9.07 -1.96
C GLU A 49 3.81 8.81 -2.93
N THR A 50 2.74 9.61 -2.89
CA THR A 50 1.55 9.39 -3.73
C THR A 50 1.59 10.16 -5.06
N GLY A 51 2.63 10.95 -5.30
CA GLY A 51 2.72 11.87 -6.45
C GLY A 51 2.59 11.18 -7.81
N GLN A 52 3.38 10.13 -8.05
CA GLN A 52 3.33 9.39 -9.32
C GLN A 52 2.01 8.62 -9.50
N MET A 53 1.50 8.01 -8.43
CA MET A 53 0.20 7.34 -8.45
C MET A 53 -0.92 8.32 -8.85
N ARG A 54 -0.91 9.53 -8.29
CA ARG A 54 -1.84 10.60 -8.66
C ARG A 54 -1.72 10.94 -10.14
N ALA A 55 -0.51 11.10 -10.66
CA ALA A 55 -0.29 11.44 -12.06
C ALA A 55 -0.82 10.34 -13.01
N CYS A 56 -0.50 9.08 -12.73
CA CYS A 56 -1.02 7.93 -13.48
C CYS A 56 -2.55 7.87 -13.44
N HIS A 57 -3.14 8.03 -12.26
CA HIS A 57 -4.59 7.97 -12.08
C HIS A 57 -5.32 9.07 -12.87
N ILE A 58 -4.83 10.32 -12.79
CA ILE A 58 -5.38 11.45 -13.55
C ILE A 58 -5.29 11.18 -15.06
N ALA A 59 -4.16 10.64 -15.54
CA ALA A 59 -3.98 10.32 -16.95
C ALA A 59 -4.99 9.25 -17.42
N LEU A 60 -5.14 8.16 -16.66
CA LEU A 60 -6.11 7.11 -16.96
C LEU A 60 -7.55 7.62 -16.92
N ARG A 61 -7.92 8.40 -15.89
CA ARG A 61 -9.25 9.00 -15.77
C ARG A 61 -9.59 9.95 -16.92
N ASN A 62 -8.62 10.72 -17.42
CA ASN A 62 -8.79 11.58 -18.60
C ASN A 62 -9.00 10.80 -19.89
N ILE A 63 -8.35 9.64 -20.04
CA ILE A 63 -8.44 8.83 -21.26
C ILE A 63 -9.75 8.03 -21.28
N TYR A 64 -10.10 7.40 -20.16
CA TYR A 64 -11.15 6.38 -20.11
C TYR A 64 -12.49 6.86 -19.54
N ALA A 65 -12.53 8.03 -18.89
CA ALA A 65 -13.78 8.63 -18.40
C ALA A 65 -13.74 10.18 -18.53
N PRO A 66 -13.54 10.71 -19.75
CA PRO A 66 -13.44 12.15 -20.01
C PRO A 66 -14.73 12.93 -19.69
N GLU A 67 -15.88 12.26 -19.62
CA GLU A 67 -17.18 12.84 -19.28
C GLU A 67 -17.28 13.28 -17.81
N LEU A 68 -16.46 12.71 -16.92
CA LEU A 68 -16.45 13.06 -15.51
C LEU A 68 -15.59 14.31 -15.28
N SER A 69 -16.26 15.45 -15.10
CA SER A 69 -15.63 16.74 -14.82
C SER A 69 -14.81 16.73 -13.53
N PHE A 70 -13.60 17.28 -13.58
CA PHE A 70 -12.67 17.34 -12.44
C PHE A 70 -13.13 18.28 -11.33
N GLU A 71 -14.00 19.24 -11.65
CA GLU A 71 -14.54 20.18 -10.65
C GLU A 71 -15.62 19.51 -9.78
N THR A 72 -16.44 18.66 -10.39
CA THR A 72 -17.55 17.98 -9.69
C THR A 72 -17.16 16.61 -9.16
N HIS A 73 -16.30 15.90 -9.89
CA HIS A 73 -15.84 14.54 -9.59
C HIS A 73 -14.30 14.52 -9.69
N PRO A 74 -13.60 15.10 -8.70
CA PRO A 74 -12.15 15.14 -8.73
C PRO A 74 -11.60 13.71 -8.71
N PRO A 75 -10.68 13.35 -9.62
CA PRO A 75 -10.11 12.00 -9.66
C PRO A 75 -9.24 11.69 -8.43
N PHE A 76 -8.76 12.72 -7.71
CA PHE A 76 -7.87 12.52 -6.58
C PHE A 76 -8.13 13.53 -5.47
N VAL A 77 -8.27 13.05 -4.24
CA VAL A 77 -8.52 13.85 -3.05
C VAL A 77 -7.50 13.48 -1.97
N ALA A 78 -6.71 14.45 -1.55
CA ALA A 78 -5.82 14.31 -0.40
C ALA A 78 -6.60 14.63 0.88
N LEU A 79 -6.72 13.62 1.76
CA LEU A 79 -7.39 13.73 3.05
C LEU A 79 -6.38 13.90 4.18
N LYS A 80 -6.82 14.53 5.28
CA LYS A 80 -6.08 14.45 6.54
C LYS A 80 -6.23 13.04 7.10
N SER A 81 -5.25 12.57 7.87
CA SER A 81 -5.30 11.25 8.51
C SER A 81 -6.54 11.05 9.39
N SER A 82 -7.01 12.12 10.06
CA SER A 82 -8.26 12.12 10.84
C SER A 82 -9.50 11.77 10.01
N ASP A 83 -9.45 12.08 8.71
CA ASP A 83 -10.57 11.96 7.79
C ASP A 83 -10.46 10.65 6.98
N ASN A 84 -9.30 9.97 7.03
CA ASN A 84 -9.05 8.68 6.40
C ASN A 84 -9.29 7.49 7.36
N VAL A 85 -10.34 7.60 8.19
CA VAL A 85 -10.74 6.57 9.18
C VAL A 85 -10.84 5.15 8.57
N PRO A 86 -11.35 4.95 7.34
CA PRO A 86 -11.44 3.63 6.74
C PRO A 86 -10.09 2.92 6.57
N ILE A 87 -9.01 3.63 6.24
CA ILE A 87 -7.68 3.01 6.12
C ILE A 87 -7.04 2.80 7.50
N GLU A 88 -7.21 3.75 8.41
CA GLU A 88 -6.62 3.67 9.75
C GLU A 88 -7.18 2.49 10.54
N SER A 89 -8.48 2.25 10.44
CA SER A 89 -9.14 1.07 11.01
C SER A 89 -8.63 -0.24 10.39
N SER A 90 -8.36 -0.26 9.07
CA SER A 90 -7.75 -1.42 8.41
C SER A 90 -6.34 -1.68 8.93
N TRP A 91 -5.51 -0.65 9.10
CA TRP A 91 -4.17 -0.78 9.67
C TRP A 91 -4.20 -1.27 11.12
N GLU A 92 -5.15 -0.79 11.91
CA GLU A 92 -5.35 -1.25 13.27
C GLU A 92 -5.71 -2.75 13.32
N ASN A 93 -6.63 -3.19 12.47
CA ASN A 93 -7.00 -4.60 12.37
C ASN A 93 -5.82 -5.47 11.94
N LEU A 94 -5.08 -5.04 10.91
CA LEU A 94 -3.87 -5.74 10.46
C LEU A 94 -2.88 -5.93 11.61
N ARG A 95 -2.59 -4.86 12.38
CA ARG A 95 -1.66 -4.94 13.51
C ARG A 95 -2.17 -5.82 14.66
N LYS A 96 -3.46 -5.77 14.96
CA LYS A 96 -4.04 -6.49 16.10
C LYS A 96 -4.11 -7.99 15.88
N TYR A 97 -4.48 -8.40 14.67
CA TYR A 97 -4.86 -9.78 14.37
C TYR A 97 -3.87 -10.51 13.44
N ASN A 98 -3.21 -9.80 12.53
CA ASN A 98 -2.41 -10.43 11.46
C ASN A 98 -0.90 -10.07 11.49
N GLY A 99 -0.50 -9.03 12.23
CA GLY A 99 0.82 -8.41 12.12
C GLY A 99 1.75 -8.52 13.33
N ARG A 100 1.34 -9.18 14.43
CA ARG A 100 2.16 -9.26 15.66
C ARG A 100 3.44 -10.06 15.44
N ASP A 101 3.32 -11.26 14.90
CA ASP A 101 4.44 -12.18 14.67
C ASP A 101 5.44 -11.59 13.67
N LEU A 102 4.92 -10.85 12.69
CA LEU A 102 5.73 -10.16 11.70
C LEU A 102 6.59 -9.05 12.31
N LYS A 103 5.96 -8.21 13.16
CA LYS A 103 6.67 -7.15 13.87
C LYS A 103 7.74 -7.73 14.79
N GLU A 104 7.42 -8.79 15.52
CA GLU A 104 8.38 -9.46 16.40
C GLU A 104 9.56 -10.03 15.61
N ALA A 105 9.33 -10.71 14.49
CA ALA A 105 10.39 -11.25 13.63
C ALA A 105 11.33 -10.14 13.10
N ILE A 106 10.79 -9.00 12.67
CA ILE A 106 11.59 -7.85 12.22
C ILE A 106 12.37 -7.26 13.39
N LEU A 107 11.76 -7.12 14.57
CA LEU A 107 12.44 -6.55 15.74
C LEU A 107 13.54 -7.47 16.27
N MET A 108 13.41 -8.79 16.16
CA MET A 108 14.50 -9.73 16.45
C MET A 108 15.73 -9.48 15.57
N THR A 109 15.55 -9.01 14.33
CA THR A 109 16.71 -8.64 13.49
C THR A 109 17.43 -7.37 13.93
N LYS A 110 16.75 -6.51 14.72
CA LYS A 110 17.34 -5.29 15.28
C LYS A 110 18.08 -5.52 16.60
N ASP A 111 18.04 -6.74 17.13
CA ASP A 111 18.77 -7.13 18.33
C ASP A 111 20.28 -7.05 18.08
N ALA A 112 20.93 -6.08 18.73
CA ALA A 112 22.35 -5.78 18.55
C ALA A 112 23.25 -6.95 18.94
N ASP A 113 22.79 -7.79 19.88
CA ASP A 113 23.55 -8.94 20.38
C ASP A 113 23.51 -10.11 19.38
N LYS A 114 22.46 -10.20 18.55
CA LYS A 114 22.30 -11.27 17.56
C LYS A 114 22.87 -10.92 16.18
N ARG A 115 23.15 -9.64 15.91
CA ARG A 115 23.82 -9.13 14.68
C ARG A 115 23.18 -9.53 13.34
N TYR A 116 21.89 -9.85 13.30
CA TYR A 116 21.22 -10.29 12.06
C TYR A 116 21.11 -9.19 11.00
N PHE A 117 20.90 -7.94 11.40
CA PHE A 117 20.75 -6.81 10.49
C PHE A 117 21.60 -5.63 10.93
N ASN A 118 22.40 -5.09 10.01
CA ASN A 118 23.14 -3.87 10.22
C ASN A 118 22.53 -2.75 9.37
N PRO A 119 21.83 -1.76 9.97
CA PRO A 119 21.21 -0.65 9.22
C PRO A 119 22.23 0.29 8.57
N LEU A 120 23.51 0.17 8.90
CA LEU A 120 24.59 0.94 8.28
C LEU A 120 25.25 0.20 7.11
N ASN A 121 24.89 -1.05 6.84
CA ASN A 121 25.41 -1.84 5.72
C ASN A 121 24.41 -1.85 4.54
N PRO A 122 24.73 -1.22 3.40
CA PRO A 122 23.85 -1.18 2.23
C PRO A 122 23.44 -2.56 1.71
N VAL A 123 24.31 -3.57 1.82
CA VAL A 123 24.00 -4.94 1.37
C VAL A 123 22.91 -5.55 2.25
N HIS A 124 22.97 -5.34 3.57
CA HIS A 124 21.93 -5.83 4.48
C HIS A 124 20.61 -5.15 4.20
N ILE A 125 20.61 -3.82 4.00
CA ILE A 125 19.41 -3.05 3.66
C ILE A 125 18.79 -3.55 2.35
N ASN A 126 19.58 -3.71 1.29
CA ASN A 126 19.09 -4.15 -0.01
C ASN A 126 18.59 -5.59 0.03
N LEU A 127 19.30 -6.49 0.70
CA LEU A 127 18.88 -7.89 0.84
C LEU A 127 17.59 -7.98 1.65
N PHE A 128 17.47 -7.23 2.74
CA PHE A 128 16.25 -7.16 3.54
C PHE A 128 15.09 -6.65 2.70
N ASN A 129 15.26 -5.52 2.01
CA ASN A 129 14.24 -4.94 1.14
C ASN A 129 13.88 -5.83 -0.06
N TRP A 130 14.76 -6.73 -0.51
CA TRP A 130 14.47 -7.66 -1.61
C TRP A 130 13.81 -8.96 -1.16
N ALA A 131 14.29 -9.55 -0.06
CA ALA A 131 13.81 -10.85 0.43
C ALA A 131 12.53 -10.70 1.26
N TRP A 132 12.48 -9.69 2.12
CA TRP A 132 11.41 -9.56 3.11
C TRP A 132 10.03 -9.34 2.50
N PRO A 133 9.83 -8.44 1.51
CA PRO A 133 8.52 -8.27 0.89
C PRO A 133 7.98 -9.57 0.28
N LYS A 134 8.85 -10.39 -0.33
CA LYS A 134 8.44 -11.67 -0.93
C LYS A 134 7.97 -12.67 0.11
N VAL A 135 8.70 -12.80 1.22
CA VAL A 135 8.34 -13.75 2.29
C VAL A 135 7.05 -13.31 2.98
N THR A 136 6.89 -12.02 3.21
CA THR A 136 5.78 -11.45 3.99
C THR A 136 4.50 -11.28 3.20
N HIS A 137 4.60 -11.02 1.90
CA HIS A 137 3.44 -10.97 1.02
C HIS A 137 2.70 -12.32 0.98
N VAL A 138 3.43 -13.45 0.99
CA VAL A 138 2.84 -14.81 1.09
C VAL A 138 2.09 -15.03 2.41
N PHE A 139 2.55 -14.43 3.51
CA PHE A 139 1.83 -14.48 4.79
C PHE A 139 0.55 -13.65 4.77
N CYS A 140 0.57 -12.48 4.13
CA CYS A 140 -0.60 -11.59 4.08
C CYS A 140 -1.70 -12.14 3.14
N SER A 141 -1.33 -12.69 1.97
CA SER A 141 -2.28 -13.24 1.00
C SER A 141 -3.01 -14.50 1.51
N ARG A 142 -2.34 -15.33 2.32
CA ARG A 142 -2.94 -16.53 2.94
C ARG A 142 -4.02 -16.23 3.98
N VAL A 143 -3.98 -15.07 4.63
CA VAL A 143 -4.97 -14.71 5.65
C VAL A 143 -6.27 -14.20 5.03
N GLN A 144 -6.22 -13.60 3.83
CA GLN A 144 -7.43 -13.22 3.10
C GLN A 144 -8.20 -14.44 2.56
N GLY A 145 -7.52 -15.52 2.16
CA GLY A 145 -8.16 -16.74 1.65
C GLY A 145 -8.80 -17.67 2.69
N ILE A 146 -8.77 -17.32 3.99
CA ILE A 146 -9.44 -18.08 5.07
C ILE A 146 -10.81 -17.46 5.43
N LEU A 147 -11.16 -16.31 4.83
CA LEU A 147 -12.44 -15.62 5.04
C LEU A 147 -13.46 -15.87 3.91
N GLU A 148 -13.18 -16.80 3.00
CA GLU A 148 -14.15 -17.40 2.05
C GLU A 148 -14.62 -18.77 2.55
#